data_AF-A0A1Z5T5I9-F1
#
_entry.id   AF-A0A1Z5T5I9-F1
#
_cell.length_a   1.000
_cell.length_b   1.000
_cell.length_c   1.000
_cell.angle_alpha   90.00
_cell.angle_beta   90.00
_cell.angle_gamma   90.00
#
_symmetry.space_group_name_H-M   'P 1'
#
loop_
_entity.id
_entity.type
_entity.pdbx_description
1 polymer ?
#
loop_
_entity_poly.entity_id
_entity_poly.type
_entity_poly.pdbx_seq_one_letter_code
_entity_poly.pdbx_strand_id
1 'polypeptide(L)'
;MTDITPDFNVCLKAKGSQPALKKELNIDKIDSFLQEAYTIERDAIDAQSKQLLRQLNGKITELKQVEDVRNQAAESFALKKRNQGGLGALGRWAAGGAVTARSPEEAAEEAERKTIAAHRESVLMYLQSKLEEAGRVQSNMMEVRLSREMEKSKSVLSKSRQSAGGIPYAQDSGNRSELTNGVTDSSNAAEYPEELDQEQQQLFAEENNEMLKHYNTQLDQLNAAEKSILEISELQSTLTANIQLQQEHIDQLVQDSYLTTENVGKGNKELKRASERRSTAQAVFWGTCAFCSFLVVWDLVF
;
A
#
# COMPACT_ATOMS: atom_id res chain seq x y z
N MET A 1 54.61 13.38 -2.25
CA MET A 1 54.33 13.39 -0.80
C MET A 1 55.22 12.33 -0.17
N THR A 2 56.11 12.73 0.74
CA THR A 2 56.99 11.82 1.48
C THR A 2 56.17 11.00 2.49
N ASP A 3 56.38 9.68 2.52
CA ASP A 3 55.69 8.79 3.47
C ASP A 3 56.22 9.06 4.89
N ILE A 4 55.43 9.75 5.70
CA ILE A 4 55.73 10.15 7.09
C ILE A 4 55.33 9.09 8.13
N THR A 5 54.75 7.97 7.68
CA THR A 5 54.37 6.83 8.52
C THR A 5 55.50 6.31 9.43
N PRO A 6 56.76 6.18 8.97
CA PRO A 6 57.85 5.72 9.83
C PRO A 6 58.14 6.72 10.98
N ASP A 7 58.23 8.02 10.69
CA ASP A 7 58.50 9.05 11.72
C ASP A 7 57.36 9.17 12.73
N PHE A 8 56.12 9.02 12.26
CA PHE A 8 54.93 9.02 13.10
C PHE A 8 54.88 7.81 14.04
N ASN A 9 55.26 6.63 13.56
CA ASN A 9 55.31 5.41 14.38
C ASN A 9 56.42 5.45 15.45
N VAL A 10 57.53 6.14 15.18
CA VAL A 10 58.56 6.42 16.19
C VAL A 10 58.00 7.30 17.31
N CYS A 11 57.23 8.33 16.97
CA CYS A 11 56.55 9.18 17.95
C CYS A 11 55.49 8.45 18.78
N LEU A 12 54.69 7.57 18.17
CA LEU A 12 53.70 6.74 18.87
C LEU A 12 54.35 5.78 19.85
N LYS A 13 55.46 5.14 19.45
CA LYS A 13 56.22 4.21 20.31
C LYS A 13 56.83 4.92 21.52
N ALA A 14 57.33 6.14 21.35
CA ALA A 14 57.84 6.97 22.45
C ALA A 14 56.74 7.37 23.45
N LYS A 15 55.47 7.38 23.02
CA LYS A 15 54.28 7.68 23.84
C LYS A 15 53.61 6.41 24.40
N GLY A 16 54.21 5.22 24.23
CA GLY A 16 53.66 3.95 24.71
C GLY A 16 52.40 3.47 23.97
N SER A 17 52.09 4.05 22.81
CA SER A 17 50.95 3.66 21.98
C SER A 17 51.38 2.68 20.88
N GLN A 18 50.44 1.83 20.44
CA GLN A 18 50.70 0.87 19.36
C GLN A 18 51.02 1.60 18.04
N PRO A 19 51.96 1.08 17.23
CA PRO A 19 52.29 1.68 15.93
C PRO A 19 51.10 1.62 14.98
N ALA A 20 50.90 2.67 14.19
CA ALA A 20 49.96 2.67 13.08
C ALA A 20 50.46 1.70 12.01
N LEU A 21 49.97 0.47 12.06
CA LEU A 21 50.06 -0.48 10.96
C LEU A 21 49.32 0.11 9.76
N LYS A 22 49.96 0.16 8.60
CA LYS A 22 49.26 0.37 7.33
C LYS A 22 48.22 -0.75 7.25
N LYS A 23 46.95 -0.42 7.50
CA LYS A 23 45.85 -1.36 7.37
C LYS A 23 45.79 -1.70 5.89
N GLU A 24 46.28 -2.87 5.51
CA GLU A 24 46.21 -3.31 4.11
C GLU A 24 44.75 -3.32 3.69
N LEU A 25 44.41 -2.36 2.82
CA LEU A 25 43.12 -2.27 2.14
C LEU A 25 43.06 -3.45 1.16
N ASN A 26 42.69 -4.61 1.69
CA ASN A 26 42.46 -5.81 0.89
C ASN A 26 41.12 -5.64 0.14
N ILE A 27 41.10 -6.01 -1.13
CA ILE A 27 39.92 -5.90 -2.01
C ILE A 27 38.72 -6.61 -1.38
N ASP A 28 38.94 -7.75 -0.73
CA ASP A 28 37.86 -8.51 -0.06
C ASP A 28 37.24 -7.74 1.11
N LYS A 29 38.03 -6.96 1.83
CA LYS A 29 37.55 -6.11 2.94
C LYS A 29 36.81 -4.87 2.43
N ILE A 30 37.16 -4.39 1.25
CA ILE A 30 36.45 -3.28 0.60
C ILE A 30 35.12 -3.80 0.05
N ASP A 31 35.11 -4.97 -0.60
CA ASP A 31 33.89 -5.57 -1.13
C ASP A 31 32.91 -5.94 -0.01
N SER A 32 33.40 -6.51 1.10
CA SER A 32 32.55 -6.79 2.27
C SER A 32 31.97 -5.51 2.88
N PHE A 33 32.78 -4.45 3.01
CA PHE A 33 32.32 -3.15 3.51
C PHE A 33 31.27 -2.50 2.59
N LEU A 34 31.48 -2.56 1.27
CA LEU A 34 30.53 -2.04 0.30
C LEU A 34 29.23 -2.84 0.28
N GLN A 35 29.30 -4.17 0.42
CA GLN A 35 28.12 -5.02 0.57
C GLN A 35 27.36 -4.69 1.86
N GLU A 36 28.06 -4.52 2.98
CA GLU A 36 27.44 -4.15 4.26
C GLU A 36 26.76 -2.79 4.16
N ALA A 37 27.46 -1.77 3.66
CA ALA A 37 26.88 -0.44 3.44
C ALA A 37 25.66 -0.48 2.51
N TYR A 38 25.73 -1.23 1.41
CA TYR A 38 24.62 -1.42 0.48
C TYR A 38 23.42 -2.10 1.14
N THR A 39 23.63 -3.13 1.97
CA THR A 39 22.54 -3.80 2.68
C THR A 39 21.86 -2.88 3.69
N ILE A 40 22.63 -2.07 4.42
CA ILE A 40 22.11 -1.10 5.40
C ILE A 40 21.25 -0.04 4.70
N GLU A 41 21.75 0.56 3.62
CA GLU A 41 21.00 1.58 2.88
C GLU A 41 19.73 1.00 2.27
N ARG A 42 19.82 -0.21 1.70
CA ARG A 42 18.70 -0.96 1.15
C ARG A 42 17.62 -1.24 2.21
N ASP A 43 18.00 -1.71 3.38
CA ASP A 43 17.05 -2.05 4.46
C ASP A 43 16.41 -0.78 5.05
N ALA A 44 17.16 0.33 5.09
CA ALA A 44 16.62 1.64 5.44
C ALA A 44 15.56 2.13 4.44
N ILE A 45 15.83 2.01 3.13
CA ILE A 45 14.87 2.36 2.07
C ILE A 45 13.61 1.52 2.18
N ASP A 46 13.74 0.22 2.43
CA ASP A 46 12.61 -0.68 2.60
C ASP A 46 11.77 -0.29 3.83
N ALA A 47 12.41 -0.02 4.97
CA ALA A 47 11.71 0.40 6.18
C ALA A 47 10.95 1.72 5.96
N GLN A 48 11.59 2.71 5.32
CA GLN A 48 10.94 3.98 4.97
C GLN A 48 9.77 3.78 4.01
N SER A 49 9.94 2.94 2.99
CA SER A 49 8.89 2.63 2.02
C SER A 49 7.68 1.96 2.69
N LYS A 50 7.89 1.01 3.59
CA LYS A 50 6.83 0.37 4.39
C LYS A 50 6.09 1.39 5.24
N GLN A 51 6.84 2.24 5.95
CA GLN A 51 6.25 3.29 6.77
C GLN A 51 5.40 4.24 5.92
N LEU A 52 5.91 4.65 4.76
CA LEU A 52 5.19 5.55 3.85
C LEU A 52 3.91 4.90 3.32
N LEU A 53 3.93 3.63 2.90
CA LEU A 53 2.75 2.92 2.43
C LEU A 53 1.67 2.83 3.51
N ARG A 54 2.05 2.52 4.77
CA ARG A 54 1.10 2.50 5.90
C ARG A 54 0.53 3.89 6.19
N GLN A 55 1.39 4.91 6.20
CA GLN A 55 0.95 6.29 6.41
C GLN A 55 -0.01 6.75 5.31
N LEU A 56 0.28 6.45 4.05
CA LEU A 56 -0.59 6.77 2.91
C LEU A 56 -1.91 6.01 3.00
N ASN A 57 -1.89 4.72 3.34
CA ASN A 57 -3.10 3.93 3.56
C ASN A 57 -3.98 4.55 4.65
N GLY A 58 -3.38 4.92 5.79
CA GLY A 58 -4.06 5.58 6.89
C GLY A 58 -4.70 6.91 6.47
N LYS A 59 -3.94 7.76 5.77
CA LYS A 59 -4.46 9.06 5.26
C LYS A 59 -5.57 8.89 4.24
N ILE A 60 -5.47 7.93 3.32
CA ILE A 60 -6.53 7.66 2.34
C ILE A 60 -7.80 7.16 3.05
N THR A 61 -7.65 6.31 4.06
CA THR A 61 -8.77 5.83 4.89
C THR A 61 -9.41 6.97 5.69
N GLU A 62 -8.60 7.86 6.26
CA GLU A 62 -9.09 9.07 6.95
C GLU A 62 -9.86 9.98 5.99
N LEU A 63 -9.31 10.25 4.80
CA LEU A 63 -9.99 11.05 3.77
C LEU A 63 -11.32 10.43 3.35
N LYS A 64 -11.37 9.09 3.21
CA LYS A 64 -12.61 8.36 2.93
C LYS A 64 -13.63 8.55 4.06
N GLN A 65 -13.23 8.34 5.31
CA GLN A 65 -14.12 8.53 6.47
C GLN A 65 -14.66 9.96 6.55
N VAL A 66 -13.82 10.96 6.30
CA VAL A 66 -14.25 12.37 6.27
C VAL A 66 -15.28 12.62 5.18
N GLU A 67 -15.10 12.06 3.99
CA GLU A 67 -16.07 12.21 2.90
C GLU A 67 -17.38 11.45 3.20
N ASP A 68 -17.32 10.26 3.80
CA ASP A 68 -18.50 9.50 4.23
C ASP A 68 -19.32 10.31 5.27
N VAL A 69 -18.66 10.86 6.28
CA VAL A 69 -19.30 11.73 7.28
C VAL A 69 -19.90 12.97 6.63
N ARG A 70 -19.21 13.57 5.66
CA ARG A 70 -19.71 14.73 4.93
C ARG A 70 -20.98 14.39 4.14
N ASN A 71 -21.00 13.25 3.45
CA ASN A 71 -22.15 12.79 2.68
C ASN A 71 -23.35 12.50 3.60
N GLN A 72 -23.14 11.75 4.69
CA GLN A 72 -24.18 11.47 5.68
C GLN A 72 -24.73 12.74 6.34
N ALA A 73 -23.84 13.68 6.69
CA ALA A 73 -24.24 14.98 7.21
C ALA A 73 -25.08 15.75 6.19
N ALA A 74 -24.64 15.82 4.93
CA ALA A 74 -25.37 16.49 3.87
C ALA A 74 -26.78 15.94 3.67
N GLU A 75 -26.95 14.61 3.70
CA GLU A 75 -28.26 13.95 3.62
C GLU A 75 -29.15 14.26 4.82
N SER A 76 -28.61 14.14 6.03
CA SER A 76 -29.38 14.44 7.26
C SER A 76 -29.82 15.91 7.33
N PHE A 77 -28.96 16.85 6.90
CA PHE A 77 -29.30 18.26 6.79
C PHE A 77 -30.38 18.51 5.72
N ALA A 78 -30.30 17.84 4.57
CA ALA A 78 -31.32 17.95 3.53
C ALA A 78 -32.70 17.45 4.04
N LEU A 79 -32.72 16.32 4.75
CA LEU A 79 -33.94 15.78 5.38
C LEU A 79 -34.50 16.73 6.45
N LYS A 80 -33.63 17.33 7.26
CA LYS A 80 -34.04 18.28 8.31
C LYS A 80 -34.59 19.59 7.72
N LYS A 81 -33.95 20.14 6.68
CA LYS A 81 -34.42 21.32 5.92
C LYS A 81 -35.82 21.08 5.36
N ARG A 82 -36.06 19.86 4.83
CA ARG A 82 -37.38 19.44 4.33
C ARG A 82 -38.44 19.37 5.43
N ASN A 83 -38.08 18.88 6.62
CA ASN A 83 -39.03 18.65 7.72
C ASN A 83 -39.28 19.90 8.60
N GLN A 84 -38.40 20.90 8.58
CA GLN A 84 -38.56 22.14 9.38
C GLN A 84 -39.57 23.13 8.78
N GLY A 85 -39.91 23.02 7.49
CA GLY A 85 -40.91 23.86 6.85
C GLY A 85 -42.33 23.36 7.09
N GLY A 86 -42.93 23.66 8.24
CA GLY A 86 -44.32 23.25 8.58
C GLY A 86 -45.40 23.71 7.58
N LEU A 87 -45.08 24.71 6.75
CA LEU A 87 -45.93 25.20 5.64
C LEU A 87 -45.43 24.76 4.25
N GLY A 88 -44.22 24.21 4.14
CA GLY A 88 -43.60 23.82 2.86
C GLY A 88 -44.27 22.59 2.23
N ALA A 89 -44.74 21.66 3.05
CA ALA A 89 -45.50 20.49 2.62
C ALA A 89 -46.89 20.87 2.07
N LEU A 90 -47.58 21.80 2.73
CA LEU A 90 -48.88 22.32 2.30
C LEU A 90 -48.76 23.18 1.04
N GLY A 91 -47.72 23.99 0.92
CA GLY A 91 -47.42 24.77 -0.30
C GLY A 91 -47.10 23.89 -1.51
N ARG A 92 -46.35 22.80 -1.34
CA ARG A 92 -46.04 21.82 -2.41
C ARG A 92 -47.27 21.03 -2.86
N TRP A 93 -48.15 20.68 -1.92
CA TRP A 93 -49.44 20.06 -2.25
C TRP A 93 -50.38 21.02 -2.99
N ALA A 94 -50.48 22.28 -2.53
CA ALA A 94 -51.32 23.30 -3.15
C ALA A 94 -50.85 23.69 -4.57
N ALA A 95 -49.56 23.55 -4.87
CA ALA A 95 -49.01 23.74 -6.22
C ALA A 95 -49.29 22.55 -7.17
N GLY A 96 -50.05 21.53 -6.74
CA GLY A 96 -50.37 20.35 -7.54
C GLY A 96 -49.27 19.28 -7.55
N GLY A 97 -48.27 19.39 -6.67
CA GLY A 97 -47.20 18.41 -6.52
C GLY A 97 -47.45 17.40 -5.39
N ALA A 98 -46.79 16.24 -5.45
CA ALA A 98 -46.78 15.31 -4.32
C ALA A 98 -46.12 15.98 -3.09
N VAL A 99 -46.53 15.58 -1.87
CA VAL A 99 -45.91 16.06 -0.61
C VAL A 99 -44.40 15.77 -0.57
N THR A 100 -43.93 14.82 -1.38
CA THR A 100 -42.53 14.43 -1.57
C THR A 100 -41.84 15.12 -2.76
N ALA A 101 -42.57 15.82 -3.64
CA ALA A 101 -42.05 16.38 -4.89
C ALA A 101 -41.01 17.46 -4.60
N ARG A 102 -39.73 17.19 -4.89
CA ARG A 102 -38.58 18.05 -4.58
C ARG A 102 -38.75 19.43 -5.21
N SER A 103 -38.37 20.48 -4.49
CA SER A 103 -38.29 21.79 -5.13
C SER A 103 -37.15 21.78 -6.16
N PRO A 104 -37.26 22.54 -7.25
CA PRO A 104 -36.23 22.56 -8.29
C PRO A 104 -34.88 23.09 -7.80
N GLU A 105 -34.91 24.02 -6.84
CA GLU A 105 -33.72 24.55 -6.18
C GLU A 105 -33.03 23.47 -5.32
N GLU A 106 -33.79 22.72 -4.51
CA GLU A 106 -33.25 21.58 -3.76
C GLU A 106 -32.69 20.49 -4.67
N ALA A 107 -33.33 20.22 -5.81
CA ALA A 107 -32.86 19.23 -6.78
C ALA A 107 -31.55 19.67 -7.45
N ALA A 108 -31.38 20.95 -7.75
CA ALA A 108 -30.14 21.50 -8.29
C ALA A 108 -29.00 21.45 -7.27
N GLU A 109 -29.24 21.87 -6.03
CA GLU A 109 -28.26 21.76 -4.94
C GLU A 109 -27.83 20.31 -4.71
N GLU A 110 -28.75 19.35 -4.79
CA GLU A 110 -28.45 17.92 -4.66
C GLU A 110 -27.63 17.39 -5.85
N ALA A 111 -27.94 17.83 -7.07
CA ALA A 111 -27.19 17.44 -8.27
C ALA A 111 -25.72 17.90 -8.20
N GLU A 112 -25.48 19.15 -7.80
CA GLU A 112 -24.12 19.67 -7.59
C GLU A 112 -23.37 18.91 -6.50
N ARG A 113 -24.05 18.53 -5.43
CA ARG A 113 -23.44 17.72 -4.37
C ARG A 113 -23.08 16.32 -4.87
N LYS A 114 -23.98 15.66 -5.60
CA LYS A 114 -23.75 14.32 -6.16
C LYS A 114 -22.59 14.31 -7.15
N THR A 115 -22.46 15.33 -8.01
CA THR A 115 -21.34 15.41 -8.95
C THR A 115 -20.00 15.57 -8.23
N ILE A 116 -19.96 16.40 -7.18
CA ILE A 116 -18.76 16.59 -6.35
C ILE A 116 -18.42 15.31 -5.58
N ALA A 117 -19.41 14.63 -5.01
CA ALA A 117 -19.23 13.36 -4.33
C ALA A 117 -18.66 12.29 -5.29
N ALA A 118 -19.23 12.17 -6.49
CA ALA A 118 -18.76 11.27 -7.54
C ALA A 118 -17.30 11.52 -7.91
N HIS A 119 -16.93 12.78 -8.09
CA HIS A 119 -15.56 13.15 -8.39
C HIS A 119 -14.59 12.81 -7.25
N ARG A 120 -14.99 13.03 -5.99
CA ARG A 120 -14.11 12.75 -4.85
C ARG A 120 -13.94 11.26 -4.62
N GLU A 121 -15.01 10.49 -4.77
CA GLU A 121 -14.98 9.04 -4.65
C GLU A 121 -14.11 8.41 -5.76
N SER A 122 -14.18 8.92 -7.00
CA SER A 122 -13.30 8.47 -8.09
C SER A 122 -11.82 8.83 -7.83
N VAL A 123 -11.53 9.99 -7.23
CA VAL A 123 -10.17 10.35 -6.81
C VAL A 123 -9.67 9.42 -5.69
N LEU A 124 -10.50 9.10 -4.69
CA LEU A 124 -10.13 8.16 -3.63
C LEU A 124 -9.83 6.77 -4.20
N MET A 125 -10.66 6.29 -5.12
CA MET A 125 -10.43 5.03 -5.83
C MET A 125 -9.13 5.04 -6.63
N TYR A 126 -8.84 6.13 -7.35
CA TYR A 126 -7.59 6.29 -8.08
C TYR A 126 -6.37 6.23 -7.14
N LEU A 127 -6.42 6.93 -6.00
CA LEU A 127 -5.35 6.92 -5.00
C LEU A 127 -5.17 5.53 -4.37
N GLN A 128 -6.26 4.82 -4.07
CA GLN A 128 -6.23 3.44 -3.57
C GLN A 128 -5.59 2.50 -4.60
N SER A 129 -5.99 2.58 -5.87
CA SER A 129 -5.41 1.77 -6.95
C SER A 129 -3.92 2.06 -7.15
N LYS A 130 -3.49 3.33 -7.04
CA LYS A 130 -2.06 3.67 -7.12
C LYS A 130 -1.26 3.19 -5.91
N LEU A 131 -1.85 3.22 -4.72
CA LEU A 131 -1.23 2.65 -3.53
C LEU A 131 -1.08 1.13 -3.64
N GLU A 132 -2.09 0.44 -4.19
CA GLU A 132 -2.05 -1.00 -4.47
C GLU A 132 -0.91 -1.34 -5.44
N GLU A 133 -0.81 -0.58 -6.54
CA GLU A 133 0.26 -0.76 -7.52
C GLU A 133 1.65 -0.60 -6.89
N ALA A 134 1.84 0.43 -6.06
CA ALA A 134 3.09 0.66 -5.33
C ALA A 134 3.38 -0.45 -4.31
N GLY A 135 2.37 -0.90 -3.56
CA GLY A 135 2.49 -2.01 -2.62
C GLY A 135 2.88 -3.31 -3.32
N ARG A 136 2.29 -3.60 -4.49
CA ARG A 136 2.63 -4.76 -5.31
C ARG A 136 4.08 -4.72 -5.78
N VAL A 137 4.57 -3.57 -6.26
CA VAL A 137 5.97 -3.43 -6.67
C VAL A 137 6.92 -3.69 -5.50
N GLN A 138 6.59 -3.15 -4.32
CA GLN A 138 7.39 -3.39 -3.12
C GLN A 138 7.39 -4.87 -2.70
N SER A 139 6.23 -5.52 -2.70
CA SER A 139 6.10 -6.94 -2.37
C SER A 139 6.93 -7.80 -3.32
N ASN A 140 6.85 -7.55 -4.63
CA ASN A 140 7.65 -8.26 -5.63
C ASN A 140 9.15 -8.09 -5.40
N MET A 141 9.61 -6.88 -5.06
CA MET A 141 11.03 -6.63 -4.77
C MET A 141 11.49 -7.43 -3.54
N MET A 142 10.64 -7.50 -2.52
CA MET A 142 10.93 -8.19 -1.27
C MET A 142 10.88 -9.72 -1.43
N GLU A 143 9.96 -10.25 -2.24
CA GLU A 143 9.89 -11.67 -2.58
C GLU A 143 11.12 -12.14 -3.36
N VAL A 144 11.53 -11.37 -4.38
CA VAL A 144 12.78 -11.64 -5.13
C VAL A 144 14.01 -11.57 -4.22
N ARG A 145 13.97 -10.72 -3.19
CA ARG A 145 15.06 -10.64 -2.22
C ARG A 145 15.09 -11.85 -1.29
N LEU A 146 13.94 -12.20 -0.74
CA LEU A 146 13.80 -13.37 0.13
C LEU A 146 14.21 -14.64 -0.61
N SER A 147 13.79 -14.81 -1.87
CA SER A 147 14.18 -15.99 -2.66
C SER A 147 15.68 -16.08 -2.86
N ARG A 148 16.36 -14.96 -3.17
CA ARG A 148 17.82 -14.91 -3.31
C ARG A 148 18.54 -15.18 -1.98
N GLU A 149 18.04 -14.67 -0.86
CA GLU A 149 18.62 -14.93 0.46
C GLU A 149 18.42 -16.39 0.89
N MET A 150 17.26 -16.99 0.57
CA MET A 150 17.02 -18.42 0.74
C MET A 150 17.91 -19.29 -0.16
N GLU A 151 18.18 -18.89 -1.40
CA GLU A 151 19.11 -19.60 -2.29
C GLU A 151 20.56 -19.49 -1.79
N LYS A 152 20.94 -18.32 -1.26
CA LYS A 152 22.25 -18.12 -0.60
C LYS A 152 22.39 -18.99 0.64
N SER A 153 21.39 -19.07 1.52
CA SER A 153 21.46 -19.93 2.69
C SER A 153 21.60 -21.42 2.31
N LYS A 154 20.85 -21.87 1.29
CA LYS A 154 20.96 -23.24 0.73
C LYS A 154 22.33 -23.51 0.10
N SER A 155 22.91 -22.54 -0.62
CA SER A 155 24.22 -22.70 -1.26
C SER A 155 25.39 -22.62 -0.27
N VAL A 156 25.32 -21.79 0.77
CA VAL A 156 26.30 -21.77 1.87
C VAL A 156 26.26 -23.09 2.66
N LEU A 157 25.07 -23.66 2.88
CA LEU A 157 24.93 -25.00 3.46
C LEU A 157 25.58 -26.07 2.57
N SER A 158 25.37 -25.98 1.25
CA SER A 158 25.94 -26.92 0.30
C SER A 158 27.47 -26.80 0.21
N LYS A 159 27.99 -25.57 0.26
CA LYS A 159 29.43 -25.28 0.18
C LYS A 159 30.16 -25.59 1.50
N SER A 160 29.57 -25.32 2.65
CA SER A 160 30.12 -25.73 3.95
C SER A 160 30.16 -27.24 4.10
N ARG A 161 29.15 -27.96 3.60
CA ARG A 161 29.16 -29.43 3.55
C ARG A 161 30.25 -29.99 2.62
N GLN A 162 30.69 -29.20 1.64
CA GLN A 162 31.78 -29.56 0.73
C GLN A 162 33.17 -29.14 1.24
N SER A 163 33.28 -28.03 1.99
CA SER A 163 34.57 -27.56 2.53
C SER A 163 34.98 -28.22 3.85
N ALA A 164 34.02 -28.72 4.64
CA ALA A 164 34.28 -29.41 5.91
C ALA A 164 34.77 -30.87 5.74
N GLY A 165 35.47 -31.18 4.64
CA GLY A 165 35.94 -32.54 4.36
C GLY A 165 34.78 -33.51 4.24
N GLY A 166 34.03 -33.45 3.14
CA GLY A 166 32.90 -34.34 2.89
C GLY A 166 33.31 -35.81 3.02
N ILE A 167 33.09 -36.41 4.19
CA ILE A 167 33.02 -37.85 4.33
C ILE A 167 31.83 -38.27 3.48
N PRO A 168 32.02 -39.06 2.41
CA PRO A 168 30.90 -39.66 1.72
C PRO A 168 30.27 -40.60 2.74
N TYR A 169 29.14 -40.18 3.33
CA TYR A 169 28.29 -41.12 4.02
C TYR A 169 27.91 -42.15 2.95
N ALA A 170 28.46 -43.35 3.08
CA ALA A 170 28.33 -44.43 2.12
C ALA A 170 26.85 -44.66 1.85
N GLN A 171 26.39 -44.21 0.69
CA GLN A 171 25.15 -44.69 0.11
C GLN A 171 25.48 -46.06 -0.46
N ASP A 172 25.29 -47.08 0.39
CA ASP A 172 25.24 -48.48 0.00
C ASP A 172 24.24 -48.65 -1.15
N SER A 173 24.75 -48.91 -2.35
CA SER A 173 24.07 -49.52 -3.48
C SER A 173 25.12 -49.85 -4.52
N GLY A 174 25.65 -51.07 -4.43
CA GLY A 174 26.84 -51.49 -5.15
C GLY A 174 26.71 -51.54 -6.68
N ASN A 175 27.84 -51.34 -7.35
CA ASN A 175 28.25 -52.21 -8.47
C ASN A 175 29.76 -52.04 -8.78
N ARG A 176 30.35 -53.13 -9.29
CA ARG A 176 31.77 -53.44 -9.53
C ARG A 176 32.52 -52.60 -10.59
N SER A 177 33.85 -52.79 -10.57
CA SER A 177 34.90 -52.51 -11.58
C SER A 177 35.52 -51.11 -11.50
N GLU A 178 36.84 -50.86 -11.60
CA GLU A 178 37.95 -51.67 -12.11
C GLU A 178 39.30 -51.06 -11.66
N LEU A 179 40.34 -51.90 -11.69
CA LEU A 179 41.74 -51.67 -11.30
C LEU A 179 42.37 -50.40 -11.91
N THR A 180 43.31 -49.75 -11.20
CA THR A 180 44.71 -49.55 -11.68
C THR A 180 45.67 -49.35 -10.50
N ASN A 181 46.93 -49.67 -10.77
CA ASN A 181 47.99 -50.12 -9.88
C ASN A 181 48.97 -48.98 -9.55
N GLY A 182 49.47 -48.91 -8.31
CA GLY A 182 50.47 -47.93 -7.90
C GLY A 182 51.17 -48.34 -6.60
N VAL A 183 52.17 -49.21 -6.73
CA VAL A 183 53.04 -49.67 -5.64
C VAL A 183 53.84 -48.49 -5.07
N THR A 184 53.82 -48.33 -3.75
CA THR A 184 54.99 -47.87 -2.99
C THR A 184 55.00 -48.58 -1.63
N ASP A 185 55.92 -49.53 -1.51
CA ASP A 185 56.36 -50.13 -0.27
C ASP A 185 57.13 -49.06 0.54
N SER A 186 56.70 -48.84 1.78
CA SER A 186 57.48 -48.15 2.81
C SER A 186 57.06 -48.69 4.16
N SER A 187 57.76 -49.75 4.54
CA SER A 187 57.87 -50.21 5.91
C SER A 187 58.59 -49.15 6.77
N ASN A 188 58.03 -48.90 7.96
CA ASN A 188 58.44 -47.96 9.03
C ASN A 188 58.14 -46.46 8.83
N ALA A 189 56.96 -46.04 9.31
CA ALA A 189 56.85 -44.81 10.11
C ALA A 189 55.60 -44.91 11.00
N ALA A 190 55.85 -44.82 12.30
CA ALA A 190 54.94 -44.53 13.40
C ALA A 190 53.42 -44.55 13.14
N GLU A 191 52.75 -45.36 13.95
CA GLU A 191 51.48 -45.02 14.59
C GLU A 191 51.49 -43.55 15.03
N TYR A 192 51.07 -42.66 14.13
CA TYR A 192 50.59 -41.35 14.50
C TYR A 192 49.12 -41.55 14.84
N PRO A 193 48.71 -41.38 16.10
CA PRO A 193 47.35 -40.94 16.29
C PRO A 193 47.30 -39.58 15.57
N GLU A 194 46.56 -39.47 14.47
CA GLU A 194 46.06 -38.17 13.99
C GLU A 194 45.06 -37.65 15.04
N GLU A 195 45.54 -37.43 16.25
CA GLU A 195 44.90 -36.58 17.23
C GLU A 195 45.09 -35.18 16.68
N LEU A 196 44.02 -34.61 16.11
CA LEU A 196 43.97 -33.23 15.64
C LEU A 196 44.67 -32.35 16.68
N ASP A 197 45.66 -31.58 16.23
CA ASP A 197 46.38 -30.64 17.07
C ASP A 197 45.37 -29.81 17.88
N GLN A 198 45.61 -29.66 19.18
CA GLN A 198 44.66 -29.04 20.10
C GLN A 198 44.27 -27.63 19.63
N GLU A 199 45.17 -26.98 18.89
CA GLU A 199 44.95 -25.71 18.19
C GLU A 199 43.97 -25.83 17.00
N GLN A 200 44.06 -26.89 16.18
CA GLN A 200 43.11 -27.15 15.08
C GLN A 200 41.71 -27.46 15.60
N GLN A 201 41.57 -28.20 16.71
CA GLN A 201 40.27 -28.45 17.33
C GLN A 201 39.62 -27.16 17.85
N GLN A 202 40.42 -26.24 18.41
CA GLN A 202 39.93 -24.92 18.83
C GLN A 202 39.48 -24.08 17.63
N LEU A 203 40.26 -24.09 16.54
CA LEU A 203 39.92 -23.37 15.32
C LEU A 203 38.64 -23.91 14.67
N PHE A 204 38.47 -25.23 14.61
CA PHE A 204 37.21 -25.85 14.16
C PHE A 204 36.03 -25.54 15.09
N ALA A 205 36.25 -25.53 16.41
CA ALA A 205 35.19 -25.17 17.36
C ALA A 205 34.78 -23.70 17.20
N GLU A 206 35.73 -22.81 16.92
CA GLU A 206 35.47 -21.39 16.65
C GLU A 206 34.75 -21.18 15.32
N GLU A 207 35.21 -21.80 14.23
CA GLU A 207 34.55 -21.76 12.90
C GLU A 207 33.13 -22.32 12.96
N ASN A 208 32.90 -23.41 13.70
CA ASN A 208 31.57 -23.99 13.83
C ASN A 208 30.63 -23.07 14.62
N ASN A 209 31.15 -22.39 15.64
CA ASN A 209 30.39 -21.39 16.41
C ASN A 209 30.08 -20.14 15.57
N GLU A 210 31.02 -19.70 14.73
CA GLU A 210 30.81 -18.62 13.76
C GLU A 210 29.74 -18.98 12.71
N MET A 211 29.82 -20.20 12.15
CA MET A 211 28.80 -20.73 11.24
C MET A 211 27.41 -20.74 11.88
N LEU A 212 27.28 -21.21 13.13
CA LEU A 212 26.01 -21.22 13.86
C LEU A 212 25.47 -19.80 14.09
N LYS A 213 26.33 -18.83 14.44
CA LYS A 213 25.92 -17.42 14.59
C LYS A 213 25.42 -16.84 13.27
N HIS A 214 26.13 -17.10 12.17
CA HIS A 214 25.73 -16.67 10.84
C HIS A 214 24.40 -17.30 10.42
N TYR A 215 24.17 -18.59 10.71
CA TYR A 215 22.87 -19.25 10.48
C TYR A 215 21.74 -18.62 11.27
N ASN A 216 21.93 -18.40 12.58
CA ASN A 216 20.90 -17.76 13.40
C ASN A 216 20.57 -16.36 12.88
N THR A 217 21.59 -15.58 12.52
CA THR A 217 21.40 -14.24 11.94
C THR A 217 20.63 -14.28 10.62
N GLN A 218 20.93 -15.26 9.75
CA GLN A 218 20.17 -15.45 8.50
C GLN A 218 18.73 -15.86 8.76
N LEU A 219 18.46 -16.73 9.74
CA LEU A 219 17.10 -17.11 10.11
C LEU A 219 16.30 -15.93 10.65
N ASP A 220 16.92 -15.08 11.48
CA ASP A 220 16.26 -13.87 11.98
C ASP A 220 15.90 -12.90 10.84
N GLN A 221 16.78 -12.74 9.86
CA GLN A 221 16.52 -11.93 8.66
C GLN A 221 15.39 -12.52 7.80
N LEU A 222 15.40 -13.83 7.58
CA LEU A 222 14.34 -14.53 6.83
C LEU A 222 12.98 -14.41 7.53
N ASN A 223 12.94 -14.64 8.85
CA ASN A 223 11.71 -14.50 9.65
C ASN A 223 11.19 -13.07 9.64
N ALA A 224 12.07 -12.07 9.77
CA ALA A 224 11.69 -10.66 9.70
C ALA A 224 11.14 -10.29 8.31
N ALA A 225 11.75 -10.81 7.25
CA ALA A 225 11.29 -10.61 5.88
C ALA A 225 9.95 -11.31 5.61
N GLU A 226 9.78 -12.56 6.04
CA GLU A 226 8.51 -13.30 5.91
C GLU A 226 7.37 -12.56 6.60
N LYS A 227 7.57 -12.13 7.86
CA LYS A 227 6.57 -11.35 8.61
C LYS A 227 6.17 -10.08 7.86
N SER A 228 7.13 -9.37 7.29
CA SER A 228 6.83 -8.12 6.61
C SER A 228 6.19 -8.33 5.23
N ILE A 229 6.44 -9.45 4.53
CA ILE A 229 5.70 -9.79 3.30
C ILE A 229 4.25 -10.13 3.66
N LEU A 230 4.03 -10.89 4.72
CA LEU A 230 2.68 -11.23 5.19
C LEU A 230 1.86 -9.97 5.52
N GLU A 231 2.46 -9.02 6.22
CA GLU A 231 1.79 -7.75 6.55
C GLU A 231 1.47 -6.91 5.29
N ILE A 232 2.38 -6.83 4.32
CA ILE A 232 2.12 -6.13 3.05
C ILE A 232 1.02 -6.85 2.26
N SER A 233 1.02 -8.18 2.26
CA SER A 233 0.00 -9.00 1.61
C SER A 233 -1.37 -8.83 2.25
N GLU A 234 -1.45 -8.74 3.58
CA GLU A 234 -2.69 -8.42 4.30
C GLU A 234 -3.21 -7.02 3.92
N LEU A 235 -2.34 -6.01 3.94
CA LEU A 235 -2.69 -4.64 3.54
C LEU A 235 -3.13 -4.58 2.07
N GLN A 236 -2.48 -5.33 1.19
CA GLN A 236 -2.86 -5.39 -0.23
C GLN A 236 -4.21 -6.09 -0.40
N SER A 237 -4.42 -7.25 0.25
CA SER A 237 -5.66 -8.00 0.19
C SER A 237 -6.85 -7.16 0.63
N THR A 238 -6.70 -6.47 1.77
CA THR A 238 -7.74 -5.54 2.27
C THR A 238 -7.98 -4.37 1.32
N LEU A 239 -6.92 -3.81 0.71
CA LEU A 239 -7.04 -2.73 -0.25
C LEU A 239 -7.75 -3.17 -1.55
N THR A 240 -7.36 -4.31 -2.13
CA THR A 240 -7.98 -4.88 -3.32
C THR A 240 -9.45 -5.22 -3.08
N ALA A 241 -9.79 -5.80 -1.92
CA ALA A 241 -11.18 -6.06 -1.55
C ALA A 241 -11.98 -4.75 -1.42
N ASN A 242 -11.40 -3.71 -0.80
CA ASN A 242 -12.03 -2.40 -0.70
C ASN A 242 -12.25 -1.74 -2.07
N ILE A 243 -11.30 -1.85 -2.99
CA ILE A 243 -11.41 -1.35 -4.36
C ILE A 243 -12.54 -2.08 -5.10
N GLN A 244 -12.60 -3.41 -5.01
CA GLN A 244 -13.66 -4.20 -5.66
C GLN A 244 -15.05 -3.83 -5.13
N LEU A 245 -15.21 -3.72 -3.81
CA LEU A 245 -16.48 -3.31 -3.21
C LEU A 245 -16.88 -1.87 -3.60
N GLN A 246 -15.92 -0.96 -3.73
CA GLN A 246 -16.20 0.44 -4.09
C GLN A 246 -16.44 0.65 -5.59
N GLN A 247 -15.99 -0.25 -6.47
CA GLN A 247 -16.08 -0.05 -7.92
C GLN A 247 -17.54 -0.02 -8.40
N GLU A 248 -18.35 -0.98 -7.97
CA GLU A 248 -19.78 -1.03 -8.31
C GLU A 248 -20.52 0.21 -7.79
N HIS A 249 -20.20 0.65 -6.58
CA HIS A 249 -20.82 1.82 -5.98
C HIS A 249 -20.47 3.12 -6.73
N ILE A 250 -19.21 3.30 -7.13
CA ILE A 250 -18.78 4.46 -7.91
C ILE A 250 -19.45 4.50 -9.28
N ASP A 251 -19.54 3.36 -9.97
CA ASP A 251 -20.19 3.29 -11.27
C ASP A 251 -21.67 3.70 -11.17
N GLN A 252 -22.36 3.22 -10.13
CA GLN A 252 -23.74 3.63 -9.82
C GLN A 252 -23.81 5.13 -9.50
N LEU A 253 -22.93 5.65 -8.66
CA LEU A 253 -22.95 7.04 -8.21
C LEU A 253 -22.61 8.03 -9.34
N VAL A 254 -21.71 7.64 -10.25
CA VAL A 254 -21.42 8.37 -11.48
C VAL A 254 -22.62 8.37 -12.41
N GLN A 255 -23.26 7.22 -12.64
CA GLN A 255 -24.47 7.13 -13.46
C GLN A 255 -25.62 7.96 -12.87
N ASP A 256 -25.82 7.89 -11.56
CA ASP A 256 -26.80 8.69 -10.82
C ASP A 256 -26.53 10.18 -10.95
N SER A 257 -25.27 10.59 -10.90
CA SER A 257 -24.85 11.97 -11.14
C SER A 257 -25.23 12.42 -12.55
N TYR A 258 -24.97 11.62 -13.59
CA TYR A 258 -25.38 11.94 -14.96
C TYR A 258 -26.90 12.04 -15.11
N LEU A 259 -27.65 11.06 -14.58
CA LEU A 259 -29.11 11.08 -14.66
C LEU A 259 -29.70 12.26 -13.87
N THR A 260 -29.16 12.56 -12.68
CA THR A 260 -29.64 13.65 -11.84
C THR A 260 -29.38 15.00 -12.50
N THR A 261 -28.18 15.23 -13.04
CA THR A 261 -27.83 16.48 -13.73
C THR A 261 -28.68 16.69 -14.99
N GLU A 262 -28.92 15.62 -15.77
CA GLU A 262 -29.80 15.68 -16.93
C GLU A 262 -31.25 16.00 -16.53
N ASN A 263 -31.78 15.33 -15.51
CA ASN A 263 -33.15 15.52 -15.02
C ASN A 263 -33.37 16.93 -14.47
N VAL A 264 -32.40 17.49 -13.73
CA VAL A 264 -32.47 18.88 -13.26
C VAL A 264 -32.43 19.85 -14.43
N GLY A 265 -31.57 19.62 -15.43
CA GLY A 265 -31.49 20.46 -16.62
C GLY A 265 -32.81 20.48 -17.42
N LYS A 266 -33.41 19.30 -17.64
CA LYS A 266 -34.72 19.16 -18.28
C LYS A 266 -35.83 19.81 -17.44
N GLY A 267 -35.85 19.57 -16.13
CA GLY A 267 -36.80 20.15 -15.20
C GLY A 267 -36.78 21.68 -15.18
N ASN A 268 -35.59 22.29 -15.13
CA ASN A 268 -35.45 23.76 -15.20
C ASN A 268 -35.97 24.33 -16.53
N LYS A 269 -35.75 23.62 -17.65
CA LYS A 269 -36.28 24.01 -18.96
C LYS A 269 -37.81 23.93 -19.01
N GLU A 270 -38.39 22.90 -18.39
CA GLU A 270 -39.84 22.74 -18.29
C GLU A 270 -40.46 23.81 -17.37
N LEU A 271 -39.82 24.15 -16.26
CA LEU A 271 -40.27 25.23 -15.38
C LEU A 271 -40.26 26.58 -16.08
N LYS A 272 -39.23 26.87 -16.88
CA LYS A 272 -39.19 28.08 -17.71
C LYS A 272 -40.32 28.10 -18.74
N ARG A 273 -40.59 26.97 -19.40
CA ARG A 273 -41.73 26.85 -20.32
C ARG A 273 -43.08 26.96 -19.62
N ALA A 274 -43.18 26.48 -18.39
CA ALA A 274 -44.40 26.56 -17.58
C ALA A 274 -44.65 27.99 -17.08
N SER A 275 -43.60 28.74 -16.73
CA SER A 275 -43.71 30.15 -16.33
C SER A 275 -44.05 31.07 -17.50
N GLU A 276 -43.63 30.75 -18.71
CA GLU A 276 -43.97 31.48 -19.93
C GLU A 276 -45.45 31.28 -20.36
N ARG A 277 -46.11 30.21 -19.93
CA ARG A 277 -47.53 29.99 -20.23
C ARG A 277 -48.40 30.85 -19.31
N ARG A 278 -49.24 31.72 -19.90
CA ARG A 278 -50.28 32.43 -19.14
C ARG A 278 -51.14 31.40 -18.41
N SER A 279 -51.22 31.55 -17.09
CA SER A 279 -51.91 30.59 -16.23
C SER A 279 -53.38 30.49 -16.62
N THR A 280 -53.82 29.29 -17.00
CA THR A 280 -55.25 28.98 -17.21
C THR A 280 -56.05 29.26 -15.95
N ALA A 281 -55.46 29.07 -14.77
CA ALA A 281 -56.09 29.43 -13.50
C ALA A 281 -56.28 30.95 -13.35
N GLN A 282 -55.31 31.77 -13.78
CA GLN A 282 -55.50 33.23 -13.83
C GLN A 282 -56.61 33.61 -14.82
N ALA A 283 -56.67 32.98 -15.99
CA ALA A 283 -57.71 33.25 -16.98
C ALA A 283 -59.11 32.89 -16.44
N VAL A 284 -59.26 31.76 -15.73
CA VAL A 284 -60.54 31.35 -15.12
C VAL A 284 -60.90 32.27 -13.95
N PHE A 285 -59.94 32.66 -13.11
CA PHE A 285 -60.17 33.59 -11.99
C PHE A 285 -60.62 34.97 -12.48
N TRP A 286 -59.92 35.56 -13.45
CA TRP A 286 -60.33 36.84 -14.02
C TRP A 286 -61.65 36.72 -14.79
N GLY A 287 -61.89 35.57 -15.45
CA GLY A 287 -63.16 35.26 -16.09
C GLY A 287 -64.34 35.23 -15.11
N THR A 288 -64.18 34.56 -13.96
CA THR A 288 -65.22 34.53 -12.92
C THR A 288 -65.38 35.88 -12.22
N CYS A 289 -64.31 36.60 -11.92
CA CYS A 289 -64.40 37.96 -11.37
C CYS A 289 -65.10 38.93 -12.33
N ALA A 290 -64.81 38.87 -13.63
CA ALA A 290 -65.48 39.68 -14.65
C ALA A 290 -66.96 39.30 -14.78
N PHE A 291 -67.28 38.00 -14.78
CA PHE A 291 -68.64 37.51 -14.84
C PHE A 291 -69.47 37.93 -13.60
N CYS A 292 -68.92 37.79 -12.39
CA CYS A 292 -69.58 38.26 -11.17
C CYS A 292 -69.77 39.78 -11.18
N SER A 293 -68.78 40.55 -11.64
CA SER A 293 -68.91 42.01 -11.74
C SER A 293 -69.98 42.41 -12.75
N PHE A 294 -70.07 41.69 -13.88
CA PHE A 294 -71.11 41.90 -14.89
C PHE A 294 -72.50 41.61 -14.33
N LEU A 295 -72.68 40.52 -13.57
CA LEU A 295 -73.96 40.20 -12.93
C LEU A 295 -74.41 41.29 -11.95
N VAL A 296 -73.50 41.83 -11.14
CA VAL A 296 -73.82 42.91 -10.19
C VAL A 296 -74.23 44.19 -10.92
N VAL A 297 -73.57 44.55 -12.02
CA VAL A 297 -73.95 45.74 -12.81
C VAL A 297 -75.28 45.53 -13.52
N TRP A 298 -75.53 44.33 -14.04
CA TRP A 298 -76.78 43.98 -14.70
C TRP A 298 -77.98 44.09 -13.74
N ASP A 299 -77.84 43.55 -12.53
CA ASP A 299 -78.84 43.60 -11.46
C ASP A 299 -79.10 45.03 -10.93
N LEU A 300 -78.17 45.97 -11.16
CA LEU A 300 -78.30 47.36 -10.72
C LEU A 300 -79.00 48.24 -11.77
N VAL A 301 -78.92 47.87 -13.05
CA VAL A 301 -79.46 48.66 -14.19
C VAL A 301 -80.84 48.21 -14.62
N PHE A 302 -81.17 46.92 -14.48
CA PHE A 302 -82.45 46.32 -14.84
C PHE A 302 -83.20 45.82 -13.60
#